data_AF-A0A0K6FR69-F1
#
_entry.id   AF-A0A0K6FR69-F1
#
_cell.length_a   1.000
_cell.length_b   1.000
_cell.length_c   1.000
_cell.angle_alpha   90.00
_cell.angle_beta   90.00
_cell.angle_gamma   90.00
#
_symmetry.space_group_name_H-M   'P 1'
#
loop_
_entity.id
_entity.type
_entity.pdbx_description
1 polymer ?
#
loop_
_entity_poly.entity_id
_entity_poly.type
_entity_poly.pdbx_seq_one_letter_code
_entity_poly.pdbx_strand_id
1 'polypeptide(L)'
;MVRTVPQHSSGHATMDDYNRSWLHSQSQLTTYGHTRTYQPLGIAEHLQTASATRLRSLHMLIQALYARIPPSVDVTQTTHFEQIVHEYQLKRADYWLQLPPPPIASALLAAPKLTIWILYLGAKLIQAIDGNMHSRVISKCIDWVDKLEPELGCEYRNNMSPNGLTGWLSALLPLVFLKFTTIGCSSGYFVLQKALPVFLQLAAIDSELHIEHPHGNLVISFPRTLGAPECAIQWFVVYDTIASMLLGIPPLVEYGYDNECKQVSPSHSFEWLHGIPSALIGVISQVNSWRAGSRVTPLDDWQKLETCALGWQSQLAAEDEAGYNLTVKLAIQEGWRHVTLIYIYMAMCGVSSHDTRVQESIEQIIRLGKAVDNLPIGVHILPHCVVVGLVAKYEKHRSIVHKKLLSFKGTQVWLFQGSEFGRVLEHLWYGVGAGGAPVTWDDYVQSRRAVVPI
;
A
#
# COMPACT_ATOMS: atom_id res chain seq x y z
N MET A 1 8.33 53.31 34.59
CA MET A 1 9.07 52.50 33.60
C MET A 1 8.18 51.33 33.18
N VAL A 2 7.54 51.45 32.03
CA VAL A 2 6.67 50.42 31.45
C VAL A 2 7.54 49.50 30.59
N ARG A 3 7.46 48.19 30.85
CA ARG A 3 8.25 47.15 30.18
C ARG A 3 7.44 46.63 28.99
N THR A 4 7.90 46.91 27.77
CA THR A 4 7.33 46.39 26.53
C THR A 4 7.74 44.94 26.31
N VAL A 5 6.76 44.07 26.06
CA VAL A 5 6.93 42.67 25.64
C VAL A 5 7.08 42.63 24.11
N PRO A 6 7.97 41.80 23.52
CA PRO A 6 8.10 41.70 22.07
C PRO A 6 6.98 40.84 21.48
N GLN A 7 6.28 41.38 20.48
CA GLN A 7 5.39 40.63 19.60
C GLN A 7 6.21 39.67 18.72
N HIS A 8 5.98 38.37 18.85
CA HIS A 8 6.42 37.38 17.88
C HIS A 8 5.45 37.38 16.69
N SER A 9 5.93 37.82 15.53
CA SER A 9 5.23 37.65 14.25
C SER A 9 5.37 36.21 13.78
N SER A 10 4.30 35.41 13.86
CA SER A 10 4.21 34.10 13.22
C SER A 10 3.97 34.30 11.73
N GLY A 11 5.03 34.29 10.93
CA GLY A 11 4.93 34.22 9.47
C GLY A 11 4.41 32.85 9.07
N HIS A 12 3.16 32.77 8.62
CA HIS A 12 2.61 31.58 7.99
C HIS A 12 3.17 31.49 6.56
N ALA A 13 3.98 30.48 6.28
CA ALA A 13 4.40 30.13 4.93
C ALA A 13 3.18 29.66 4.12
N THR A 14 2.98 30.24 2.94
CA THR A 14 1.88 29.87 2.04
C THR A 14 2.33 28.79 1.04
N MET A 15 1.38 28.05 0.45
CA MET A 15 1.65 27.07 -0.62
C MET A 15 2.45 27.69 -1.80
N ASP A 16 2.32 29.00 -2.01
CA ASP A 16 3.08 29.76 -3.02
C ASP A 16 4.55 29.99 -2.63
N ASP A 17 4.86 30.08 -1.33
CA ASP A 17 6.24 30.15 -0.83
C ASP A 17 6.97 28.80 -0.96
N TYR A 18 6.24 27.69 -0.80
CA TYR A 18 6.77 26.35 -1.08
C TYR A 18 7.12 26.19 -2.57
N ASN A 19 6.20 26.55 -3.46
CA ASN A 19 6.41 26.51 -4.91
C ASN A 19 7.66 27.31 -5.34
N ARG A 20 7.93 28.46 -4.70
CA ARG A 20 9.11 29.30 -5.00
C ARG A 20 10.42 28.77 -4.42
N SER A 21 10.41 28.35 -3.15
CA SER A 21 11.62 27.84 -2.46
C SER A 21 12.09 26.50 -3.02
N TRP A 22 11.16 25.66 -3.49
CA TRP A 22 11.43 24.43 -4.20
C TRP A 22 12.29 24.64 -5.45
N LEU A 23 11.86 25.54 -6.35
CA LEU A 23 12.49 25.79 -7.65
C LEU A 23 13.96 26.23 -7.50
N HIS A 24 14.27 27.08 -6.52
CA HIS A 24 15.63 27.57 -6.28
C HIS A 24 16.57 26.53 -5.66
N SER A 25 16.04 25.53 -4.95
CA SER A 25 16.86 24.45 -4.38
C SER A 25 17.31 23.41 -5.42
N GLN A 26 16.58 23.29 -6.54
CA GLN A 26 16.91 22.37 -7.63
C GLN A 26 18.04 22.87 -8.53
N SER A 27 18.14 24.19 -8.77
CA SER A 27 19.20 24.77 -9.61
C SER A 27 20.62 24.56 -9.08
N GLN A 28 20.78 24.20 -7.81
CA GLN A 28 22.09 23.87 -7.21
C GLN A 28 22.45 22.38 -7.33
N LEU A 29 21.51 21.51 -7.71
CA LEU A 29 21.70 20.05 -7.78
C LEU A 29 22.13 19.57 -9.17
N THR A 30 22.00 20.39 -10.22
CA THR A 30 22.24 19.99 -11.62
C THR A 30 23.68 20.20 -12.14
N THR A 31 24.62 20.64 -11.31
CA THR A 31 26.02 20.87 -11.74
C THR A 31 26.90 19.62 -11.53
N TYR A 32 26.54 18.48 -12.11
CA TYR A 32 27.50 17.38 -12.34
C TYR A 32 27.16 16.66 -13.65
N GLY A 33 27.75 17.15 -14.74
CA GLY A 33 27.76 16.46 -16.02
C GLY A 33 28.79 15.32 -15.99
N HIS A 34 28.30 14.07 -15.90
CA HIS A 34 29.08 12.93 -16.35
C HIS A 34 28.23 12.12 -17.33
N THR A 35 28.53 12.31 -18.61
CA THR A 35 27.97 11.56 -19.73
C THR A 35 28.46 10.12 -19.62
N ARG A 36 27.74 9.28 -18.87
CA ARG A 36 27.92 7.83 -18.94
C ARG A 36 27.19 7.34 -20.17
N THR A 37 27.95 6.85 -21.14
CA THR A 37 27.46 5.97 -22.21
C THR A 37 26.89 4.71 -21.56
N TYR A 38 25.59 4.73 -21.31
CA TYR A 38 24.83 3.53 -20.98
C TYR A 38 24.82 2.65 -22.24
N GLN A 39 25.57 1.55 -22.23
CA GLN A 39 25.23 0.43 -23.09
C GLN A 39 23.90 -0.14 -22.58
N PRO A 40 22.85 -0.21 -23.41
CA PRO A 40 21.56 -0.75 -23.00
C PRO A 40 21.72 -2.27 -22.85
N LEU A 41 22.00 -2.72 -21.63
CA LEU A 41 21.93 -4.13 -21.29
C LEU A 41 20.43 -4.51 -21.20
N GLY A 42 19.92 -5.20 -22.22
CA GLY A 42 18.77 -6.11 -22.11
C GLY A 42 17.36 -5.55 -21.90
N ILE A 43 17.09 -4.24 -22.05
CA ILE A 43 15.72 -3.70 -21.90
C ILE A 43 14.85 -4.00 -23.14
N ALA A 44 15.46 -4.23 -24.31
CA ALA A 44 14.73 -4.46 -25.56
C ALA A 44 13.97 -5.80 -25.61
N GLU A 45 14.34 -6.80 -24.81
CA GLU A 45 13.66 -8.11 -24.82
C GLU A 45 12.43 -8.16 -23.90
N HIS A 46 12.35 -7.32 -22.86
CA HIS A 46 11.16 -7.26 -21.99
C HIS A 46 10.03 -6.39 -22.55
N LEU A 47 10.34 -5.47 -23.48
CA LEU A 47 9.37 -4.57 -24.10
C LEU A 47 8.52 -5.23 -25.21
N GLN A 48 8.86 -6.43 -25.67
CA GLN A 48 8.16 -7.09 -26.79
C GLN A 48 6.85 -7.81 -26.41
N THR A 49 6.49 -7.88 -25.12
CA THR A 49 5.25 -8.57 -24.68
C THR A 49 4.17 -7.66 -24.09
N ALA A 50 4.38 -6.35 -24.01
CA ALA A 50 3.31 -5.43 -23.64
C ALA A 50 2.38 -5.22 -24.85
N SER A 51 1.08 -5.53 -24.70
CA SER A 51 0.11 -5.30 -25.78
C SER A 51 0.07 -3.81 -26.16
N ALA A 52 -0.10 -3.51 -27.45
CA ALA A 52 -0.19 -2.12 -27.95
C ALA A 52 -1.26 -1.30 -27.21
N THR A 53 -2.33 -1.96 -26.74
CA THR A 53 -3.39 -1.39 -25.91
C THR A 53 -2.87 -0.93 -24.54
N ARG A 54 -1.99 -1.71 -23.90
CA ARG A 54 -1.37 -1.36 -22.60
C ARG A 54 -0.52 -0.10 -22.69
N LEU A 55 0.34 -0.02 -23.72
CA LEU A 55 1.16 1.17 -23.95
C LEU A 55 0.31 2.41 -24.23
N ARG A 56 -0.76 2.26 -25.02
CA ARG A 56 -1.66 3.37 -25.36
C ARG A 56 -2.39 3.93 -24.14
N SER A 57 -2.94 3.06 -23.29
CA SER A 57 -3.63 3.47 -22.06
C SER A 57 -2.68 4.17 -21.09
N LEU A 58 -1.46 3.64 -20.93
CA LEU A 58 -0.44 4.26 -20.08
C LEU A 58 0.01 5.63 -20.63
N HIS A 59 0.20 5.73 -21.95
CA HIS A 59 0.55 6.98 -22.60
C HIS A 59 -0.52 8.06 -22.40
N MET A 60 -1.81 7.70 -22.52
CA MET A 60 -2.91 8.62 -22.22
C MET A 60 -2.88 9.06 -20.75
N LEU A 61 -2.57 8.14 -19.84
CA LEU A 61 -2.48 8.42 -18.40
C LEU A 61 -1.40 9.48 -18.12
N ILE A 62 -0.25 9.33 -18.77
CA ILE A 62 0.90 10.23 -18.62
C ILE A 62 0.63 11.60 -19.25
N GLN A 63 0.00 11.65 -20.43
CA GLN A 63 -0.33 12.91 -21.11
C GLN A 63 -1.32 13.79 -20.31
N ALA A 64 -2.31 13.19 -19.64
CA ALA A 64 -3.23 13.99 -18.83
C ALA A 64 -2.67 14.38 -17.45
N LEU A 65 -1.71 13.62 -16.90
CA LEU A 65 -0.89 14.10 -15.77
C LEU A 65 -0.06 15.33 -16.17
N TYR A 66 0.47 15.34 -17.40
CA TYR A 66 1.25 16.47 -17.95
C TYR A 66 0.42 17.75 -18.10
N ALA A 67 -0.79 17.67 -18.62
CA ALA A 67 -1.68 18.82 -18.83
C ALA A 67 -2.03 19.59 -17.52
N ARG A 68 -1.69 19.04 -16.35
CA ARG A 68 -1.98 19.61 -15.04
C ARG A 68 -0.74 20.14 -14.31
N ILE A 69 0.45 20.08 -14.93
CA ILE A 69 1.66 20.70 -14.38
C ILE A 69 1.47 22.23 -14.43
N PRO A 70 1.75 22.96 -13.33
CA PRO A 70 1.60 24.41 -13.32
C PRO A 70 2.55 25.09 -14.33
N PRO A 71 2.13 26.19 -14.97
CA PRO A 71 2.99 26.98 -15.86
C PRO A 71 4.24 27.56 -15.19
N SER A 72 4.26 27.60 -13.84
CA SER A 72 5.38 28.06 -13.03
C SER A 72 6.51 27.04 -12.89
N VAL A 73 6.32 25.81 -13.36
CA VAL A 73 7.39 24.82 -13.49
C VAL A 73 8.13 25.13 -14.79
N ASP A 74 9.42 25.46 -14.69
CA ASP A 74 10.27 25.79 -15.84
C ASP A 74 10.13 24.73 -16.96
N VAL A 75 10.05 25.15 -18.22
CA VAL A 75 9.89 24.27 -19.40
C VAL A 75 11.01 23.23 -19.50
N THR A 76 12.20 23.53 -18.96
CA THR A 76 13.30 22.56 -18.83
C THR A 76 13.05 21.52 -17.73
N GLN A 77 12.32 21.87 -16.67
CA GLN A 77 11.88 20.95 -15.63
C GLN A 77 10.63 20.17 -16.02
N THR A 78 9.76 20.68 -16.89
CA THR A 78 8.56 19.95 -17.36
C THR A 78 8.93 18.73 -18.18
N THR A 79 9.86 18.86 -19.15
CA THR A 79 10.36 17.73 -19.94
C THR A 79 11.08 16.69 -19.09
N HIS A 80 11.84 17.12 -18.09
CA HIS A 80 12.47 16.22 -17.12
C HIS A 80 11.46 15.54 -16.19
N PHE A 81 10.43 16.26 -15.76
CA PHE A 81 9.31 15.75 -14.98
C PHE A 81 8.55 14.67 -15.76
N GLU A 82 8.24 14.94 -17.03
CA GLU A 82 7.60 13.97 -17.93
C GLU A 82 8.41 12.69 -18.00
N GLN A 83 9.71 12.78 -18.24
CA GLN A 83 10.57 11.61 -18.32
C GLN A 83 10.54 10.81 -17.02
N ILE A 84 10.59 11.47 -15.87
CA ILE A 84 10.62 10.80 -14.56
C ILE A 84 9.30 10.15 -14.20
N VAL A 85 8.18 10.85 -14.39
CA VAL A 85 6.85 10.29 -14.13
C VAL A 85 6.56 9.17 -15.13
N HIS A 86 6.96 9.32 -16.40
CA HIS A 86 6.81 8.30 -17.42
C HIS A 86 7.64 7.05 -17.09
N GLU A 87 8.92 7.21 -16.75
CA GLU A 87 9.78 6.10 -16.30
C GLU A 87 9.25 5.44 -15.03
N TYR A 88 8.76 6.21 -14.07
CA TYR A 88 8.19 5.69 -12.83
C TYR A 88 6.91 4.89 -13.08
N GLN A 89 5.96 5.47 -13.82
CA GLN A 89 4.69 4.81 -14.12
C GLN A 89 4.89 3.58 -15.00
N LEU A 90 5.85 3.60 -15.95
CA LEU A 90 6.23 2.40 -16.70
C LEU A 90 6.80 1.32 -15.80
N LYS A 91 7.80 1.65 -14.98
CA LYS A 91 8.41 0.69 -14.04
C LYS A 91 7.38 0.12 -13.06
N ARG A 92 6.42 0.94 -12.62
CA ARG A 92 5.34 0.51 -11.73
C ARG A 92 4.26 -0.29 -12.44
N ALA A 93 3.97 0.03 -13.70
CA ALA A 93 3.03 -0.72 -14.51
C ALA A 93 3.48 -2.16 -14.67
N ASP A 94 4.78 -2.44 -14.72
CA ASP A 94 5.33 -3.81 -14.76
C ASP A 94 5.03 -4.62 -13.48
N TYR A 95 4.68 -3.96 -12.38
CA TYR A 95 4.21 -4.62 -11.17
C TYR A 95 2.71 -4.83 -11.15
N TRP A 96 1.91 -4.15 -11.98
CA TRP A 96 0.46 -4.34 -11.95
C TRP A 96 0.07 -5.71 -12.50
N LEU A 97 -0.83 -6.38 -11.80
CA LEU A 97 -1.40 -7.67 -12.22
C LEU A 97 -2.35 -7.47 -13.40
N GLN A 98 -3.07 -6.36 -13.44
CA GLN A 98 -3.89 -5.97 -14.59
C GLN A 98 -3.79 -4.46 -14.78
N LEU A 99 -4.14 -3.99 -15.98
CA LEU A 99 -4.33 -2.55 -16.19
C LEU A 99 -5.42 -2.03 -15.24
N PRO A 100 -5.29 -0.80 -14.72
CA PRO A 100 -6.35 -0.19 -13.94
C PRO A 100 -7.64 -0.17 -14.78
N PRO A 101 -8.77 -0.62 -14.22
CA PRO A 101 -10.08 -0.48 -14.84
C PRO A 101 -10.33 0.97 -15.32
N PRO A 102 -11.08 1.18 -16.42
CA PRO A 102 -11.30 2.51 -16.98
C PRO A 102 -11.78 3.59 -15.98
N PRO A 103 -12.67 3.29 -15.01
CA PRO A 103 -13.05 4.26 -13.98
C PRO A 103 -11.87 4.71 -13.12
N ILE A 104 -11.00 3.78 -12.74
CA ILE A 104 -9.81 4.05 -11.92
C ILE A 104 -8.77 4.83 -12.73
N ALA A 105 -8.54 4.45 -13.99
CA ALA A 105 -7.66 5.19 -14.88
C ALA A 105 -8.15 6.64 -15.04
N SER A 106 -9.46 6.84 -15.20
CA SER A 106 -10.07 8.17 -15.30
C SER A 106 -9.96 8.98 -14.00
N ALA A 107 -10.10 8.33 -12.85
CA ALA A 107 -9.92 8.98 -11.55
C ALA A 107 -8.46 9.42 -11.31
N LEU A 108 -7.48 8.58 -11.70
CA LEU A 108 -6.06 8.95 -11.66
C LEU A 108 -5.76 10.14 -12.58
N LEU A 109 -6.43 10.24 -13.72
CA LEU A 109 -6.32 11.39 -14.63
C LEU A 109 -6.99 12.66 -14.10
N ALA A 110 -8.05 12.49 -13.32
CA ALA A 110 -8.75 13.58 -12.67
C ALA A 110 -8.06 14.03 -11.37
N ALA A 111 -6.92 13.45 -11.00
CA ALA A 111 -6.25 13.68 -9.72
C ALA A 111 -5.95 15.17 -9.46
N PRO A 112 -6.11 15.64 -8.20
CA PRO A 112 -5.71 16.99 -7.82
C PRO A 112 -4.22 17.26 -8.07
N LYS A 113 -3.87 18.53 -8.32
CA LYS A 113 -2.48 18.99 -8.52
C LYS A 113 -1.54 18.48 -7.41
N LEU A 114 -2.02 18.44 -6.17
CA LEU A 114 -1.27 17.97 -5.01
C LEU A 114 -0.92 16.48 -5.09
N THR A 115 -1.85 15.64 -5.54
CA THR A 115 -1.60 14.22 -5.82
C THR A 115 -0.51 14.05 -6.87
N ILE A 116 -0.52 14.88 -7.93
CA ILE A 116 0.50 14.86 -8.98
C ILE A 116 1.89 15.18 -8.42
N TRP A 117 2.00 16.17 -7.52
CA TRP A 117 3.25 16.50 -6.84
C TRP A 117 3.77 15.34 -5.97
N ILE A 118 2.89 14.68 -5.22
CA ILE A 118 3.25 13.54 -4.38
C ILE A 118 3.74 12.37 -5.25
N LEU A 119 3.06 12.10 -6.37
CA LEU A 119 3.48 11.08 -7.34
C LEU A 119 4.85 11.40 -7.94
N TYR A 120 5.12 12.66 -8.26
CA TYR A 120 6.43 13.09 -8.77
C TYR A 120 7.53 12.94 -7.71
N LEU A 121 7.27 13.33 -6.47
CA LEU A 121 8.21 13.13 -5.37
C LEU A 121 8.50 11.65 -5.15
N GLY A 122 7.46 10.79 -5.23
CA GLY A 122 7.62 9.35 -5.21
C GLY A 122 8.51 8.85 -6.34
N ALA A 123 8.26 9.30 -7.57
CA ALA A 123 9.07 8.96 -8.74
C ALA A 123 10.54 9.38 -8.57
N LYS A 124 10.80 10.60 -8.10
CA LYS A 124 12.13 11.14 -7.82
C LYS A 124 12.86 10.36 -6.73
N LEU A 125 12.17 10.06 -5.63
CA LEU A 125 12.74 9.32 -4.51
C LEU A 125 13.11 7.90 -4.93
N ILE A 126 12.23 7.24 -5.67
CA ILE A 126 12.48 5.89 -6.18
C ILE A 126 13.62 5.88 -7.20
N GLN A 127 13.71 6.88 -8.09
CA GLN A 127 14.86 7.06 -8.98
C GLN A 127 16.17 7.26 -8.19
N ALA A 128 16.12 8.02 -7.10
CA ALA A 128 17.29 8.23 -6.25
C ALA A 128 17.73 6.94 -5.54
N ILE A 129 16.78 6.13 -5.06
CA ILE A 129 17.04 4.85 -4.41
C ILE A 129 17.60 3.82 -5.42
N ASP A 130 16.96 3.64 -6.58
CA ASP A 130 17.38 2.68 -7.60
C ASP A 130 18.71 3.08 -8.26
N GLY A 131 18.94 4.38 -8.43
CA GLY A 131 20.13 4.91 -9.10
C GLY A 131 21.41 4.86 -8.27
N ASN A 132 21.39 4.26 -7.07
CA ASN A 132 22.47 4.36 -6.07
C ASN A 132 22.91 5.83 -5.87
N MET A 133 21.97 6.76 -5.92
CA MET A 133 22.29 8.17 -5.73
C MET A 133 22.75 8.42 -4.30
N HIS A 134 23.60 9.44 -4.10
CA HIS A 134 24.18 9.74 -2.80
C HIS A 134 23.11 9.92 -1.71
N SER A 135 23.38 9.40 -0.51
CA SER A 135 22.52 9.47 0.69
C SER A 135 21.93 10.89 0.94
N ARG A 136 22.66 11.94 0.57
CA ARG A 136 22.20 13.34 0.67
C ARG A 136 20.98 13.65 -0.20
N VAL A 137 20.84 13.05 -1.39
CA VAL A 137 19.66 13.25 -2.26
C VAL A 137 18.45 12.55 -1.69
N ILE A 138 18.62 11.31 -1.21
CA ILE A 138 17.57 10.54 -0.53
C ILE A 138 17.09 11.29 0.72
N SER A 139 18.02 11.80 1.55
CA SER A 139 17.68 12.62 2.73
C SER A 139 16.88 13.85 2.36
N LYS A 140 17.27 14.60 1.31
CA LYS A 140 16.50 15.77 0.86
C LYS A 140 15.09 15.41 0.39
N CYS A 141 14.93 14.30 -0.31
CA CYS A 141 13.61 13.83 -0.72
C CYS A 141 12.75 13.43 0.49
N ILE A 142 13.32 12.78 1.50
CA ILE A 142 12.64 12.49 2.76
C ILE A 142 12.23 13.78 3.47
N ASP A 143 13.15 14.77 3.57
CA ASP A 143 12.85 16.08 4.17
C ASP A 143 11.67 16.79 3.45
N TRP A 144 11.55 16.60 2.13
CA TRP A 144 10.42 17.13 1.36
C TRP A 144 9.12 16.39 1.63
N VAL A 145 9.16 15.06 1.74
CA VAL A 145 8.00 14.25 2.12
C VAL A 145 7.49 14.64 3.52
N ASP A 146 8.40 14.90 4.46
CA ASP A 146 8.05 15.36 5.81
C ASP A 146 7.52 16.79 5.84
N LYS A 147 7.94 17.65 4.91
CA LYS A 147 7.41 19.03 4.78
C LYS A 147 6.01 19.09 4.16
N LEU A 148 5.67 18.15 3.27
CA LEU A 148 4.33 18.08 2.72
C LEU A 148 3.26 17.72 3.75
N GLU A 149 3.65 16.97 4.77
CA GLU A 149 2.73 16.52 5.82
C GLU A 149 2.06 17.67 6.61
N PRO A 150 2.80 18.67 7.15
CA PRO A 150 2.18 19.82 7.81
C PRO A 150 1.40 20.71 6.83
N GLU A 151 1.83 20.84 5.58
CA GLU A 151 1.09 21.61 4.57
C GLU A 151 -0.30 21.02 4.31
N LEU A 152 -0.38 19.70 4.20
CA LEU A 152 -1.66 18.98 4.13
C LEU A 152 -2.48 19.16 5.41
N GLY A 153 -1.82 19.09 6.58
CA GLY A 153 -2.47 19.23 7.88
C GLY A 153 -3.04 20.62 8.17
N CYS A 154 -2.44 21.69 7.65
CA CYS A 154 -2.89 23.06 7.87
C CYS A 154 -4.19 23.41 7.11
N GLU A 155 -4.54 22.65 6.07
CA GLU A 155 -5.73 22.93 5.25
C GLU A 155 -7.02 22.27 5.75
N TYR A 156 -6.99 21.47 6.82
CA TYR A 156 -8.21 20.91 7.42
C TYR A 156 -9.07 22.04 8.02
N ARG A 157 -9.89 22.64 7.16
CA ARG A 157 -10.87 23.68 7.49
C ARG A 157 -12.21 22.97 7.59
N ASN A 158 -12.90 23.11 8.71
CA ASN A 158 -14.16 22.43 9.07
C ASN A 158 -15.36 22.64 8.10
N ASN A 159 -15.16 23.09 6.85
CA ASN A 159 -16.20 23.42 5.87
C ASN A 159 -15.79 23.04 4.43
N MET A 160 -14.98 21.98 4.23
CA MET A 160 -14.69 21.52 2.85
C MET A 160 -15.95 20.96 2.20
N SER A 161 -16.12 21.23 0.90
CA SER A 161 -17.15 20.56 0.11
C SER A 161 -16.82 19.06 -0.03
N PRO A 162 -17.82 18.19 -0.32
CA PRO A 162 -17.58 16.76 -0.54
C PRO A 162 -16.47 16.49 -1.58
N ASN A 163 -16.45 17.25 -2.68
CA ASN A 163 -15.40 17.14 -3.69
C ASN A 163 -14.01 17.53 -3.16
N GLY A 164 -13.94 18.52 -2.26
CA GLY A 164 -12.71 18.90 -1.58
C GLY A 164 -12.19 17.79 -0.67
N LEU A 165 -13.08 17.13 0.09
CA LEU A 165 -12.75 15.99 0.94
C LEU A 165 -12.20 14.81 0.11
N THR A 166 -12.87 14.45 -0.99
CA THR A 166 -12.40 13.39 -1.89
C THR A 166 -11.02 13.72 -2.47
N GLY A 167 -10.81 14.96 -2.89
CA GLY A 167 -9.51 15.42 -3.40
C GLY A 167 -8.40 15.32 -2.33
N TRP A 168 -8.71 15.67 -1.08
CA TRP A 168 -7.76 15.63 0.02
C TRP A 168 -7.40 14.19 0.42
N LEU A 169 -8.39 13.29 0.53
CA LEU A 169 -8.13 11.87 0.78
C LEU A 169 -7.30 11.24 -0.35
N SER A 170 -7.59 11.62 -1.60
CA SER A 170 -6.83 11.20 -2.79
C SER A 170 -5.39 11.71 -2.82
N ALA A 171 -5.07 12.77 -2.08
CA ALA A 171 -3.70 13.27 -1.92
C ALA A 171 -2.99 12.59 -0.73
N LEU A 172 -3.69 12.38 0.39
CA LEU A 172 -3.11 11.74 1.57
C LEU A 172 -2.70 10.29 1.35
N LEU A 173 -3.51 9.49 0.67
CA LEU A 173 -3.22 8.05 0.53
C LEU A 173 -1.92 7.76 -0.25
N PRO A 174 -1.61 8.46 -1.36
CA PRO A 174 -0.28 8.39 -1.97
C PRO A 174 0.86 8.83 -1.03
N LEU A 175 0.63 9.77 -0.12
CA LEU A 175 1.62 10.16 0.89
C LEU A 175 1.81 9.07 1.95
N VAL A 176 0.72 8.42 2.39
CA VAL A 176 0.77 7.24 3.27
C VAL A 176 1.65 6.15 2.66
N PHE A 177 1.37 5.81 1.40
CA PHE A 177 2.18 4.88 0.62
C PHE A 177 3.66 5.29 0.61
N LEU A 178 3.93 6.55 0.27
CA LEU A 178 5.31 7.03 0.16
C LEU A 178 6.05 6.90 1.49
N LYS A 179 5.40 7.26 2.60
CA LYS A 179 5.99 7.13 3.93
C LYS A 179 6.21 5.69 4.35
N PHE A 180 5.25 4.78 4.10
CA PHE A 180 5.45 3.35 4.38
C PHE A 180 6.62 2.74 3.61
N THR A 181 6.83 3.19 2.38
CA THR A 181 7.84 2.62 1.48
C THR A 181 9.23 3.23 1.67
N THR A 182 9.33 4.44 2.22
CA THR A 182 10.60 5.20 2.22
C THR A 182 11.08 5.67 3.59
N ILE A 183 10.17 5.92 4.53
CA ILE A 183 10.53 6.37 5.89
C ILE A 183 10.36 5.22 6.88
N GLY A 184 9.22 4.54 6.82
CA GLY A 184 8.93 3.36 7.62
C GLY A 184 7.48 3.25 8.07
N CYS A 185 7.17 2.12 8.70
CA CYS A 185 5.83 1.72 9.11
C CYS A 185 5.17 2.73 10.06
N SER A 186 5.89 3.22 11.08
CA SER A 186 5.35 4.20 12.03
C SER A 186 4.97 5.52 11.35
N SER A 187 5.80 6.03 10.43
CA SER A 187 5.52 7.30 9.74
C SER A 187 4.34 7.17 8.78
N GLY A 188 4.28 6.09 8.00
CA GLY A 188 3.16 5.84 7.10
C GLY A 188 1.84 5.64 7.86
N TYR A 189 1.87 4.90 8.97
CA TYR A 189 0.67 4.67 9.78
C TYR A 189 0.17 5.97 10.44
N PHE A 190 1.08 6.82 10.91
CA PHE A 190 0.70 8.13 11.45
C PHE A 190 -0.04 9.00 10.43
N VAL A 191 0.38 8.99 9.16
CA VAL A 191 -0.35 9.71 8.11
C VAL A 191 -1.66 9.02 7.75
N LEU A 192 -1.74 7.69 7.83
CA LEU A 192 -3.01 6.96 7.68
C LEU A 192 -4.01 7.35 8.76
N GLN A 193 -3.56 7.52 10.00
CA GLN A 193 -4.39 8.08 11.10
C GLN A 193 -4.88 9.49 10.79
N LYS A 194 -4.07 10.33 10.14
CA LYS A 194 -4.49 11.67 9.70
C LYS A 194 -5.51 11.65 8.56
N ALA A 195 -5.56 10.59 7.77
CA ALA A 195 -6.57 10.40 6.73
C ALA A 195 -7.94 9.99 7.30
N LEU A 196 -7.98 9.39 8.50
CA LEU A 196 -9.19 8.86 9.12
C LEU A 196 -10.32 9.90 9.24
N PRO A 197 -10.12 11.13 9.77
CA PRO A 197 -11.21 12.10 9.90
C PRO A 197 -11.88 12.45 8.57
N VAL A 198 -11.12 12.50 7.47
CA VAL A 198 -11.68 12.80 6.14
C VAL A 198 -12.38 11.59 5.54
N PHE A 199 -11.85 10.38 5.75
CA PHE A 199 -12.57 9.16 5.42
C PHE A 199 -13.92 9.10 6.14
N LEU A 200 -13.95 9.35 7.46
CA LEU A 200 -15.17 9.31 8.26
C LEU A 200 -16.20 10.36 7.81
N GLN A 201 -15.77 11.55 7.40
CA GLN A 201 -16.67 12.56 6.84
C GLN A 201 -17.26 12.14 5.50
N LEU A 202 -16.44 11.59 4.60
CA LEU A 202 -16.92 11.07 3.31
C LEU A 202 -17.91 9.94 3.52
N ALA A 203 -17.61 9.01 4.43
CA ALA A 203 -18.53 7.95 4.82
C ALA A 203 -19.84 8.55 5.35
N ALA A 204 -19.78 9.50 6.29
CA ALA A 204 -20.96 10.14 6.89
C ALA A 204 -21.87 10.87 5.89
N ILE A 205 -21.32 11.38 4.78
CA ILE A 205 -22.10 12.06 3.73
C ILE A 205 -22.90 11.06 2.88
N ASP A 206 -22.40 9.84 2.73
CA ASP A 206 -23.03 8.81 1.91
C ASP A 206 -23.71 7.74 2.78
N SER A 207 -25.03 7.80 2.86
CA SER A 207 -25.83 6.83 3.63
C SER A 207 -25.69 5.40 3.12
N GLU A 208 -25.36 5.20 1.84
CA GLU A 208 -25.20 3.87 1.26
C GLU A 208 -23.98 3.16 1.86
N LEU A 209 -22.98 3.89 2.35
CA LEU A 209 -21.77 3.32 2.94
C LEU A 209 -21.97 2.77 4.36
N HIS A 210 -23.17 2.84 4.92
CA HIS A 210 -23.47 2.38 6.26
C HIS A 210 -24.41 1.17 6.27
N ILE A 211 -24.28 0.35 7.32
CA ILE A 211 -25.26 -0.68 7.65
C ILE A 211 -25.79 -0.48 9.07
N GLU A 212 -27.07 -0.77 9.25
CA GLU A 212 -27.74 -0.76 10.54
C GLU A 212 -27.69 -2.17 11.14
N HIS A 213 -27.11 -2.29 12.34
CA HIS A 213 -27.11 -3.55 13.08
C HIS A 213 -28.42 -3.74 13.86
N PRO A 214 -28.77 -4.99 14.27
CA PRO A 214 -30.03 -5.29 14.97
C PRO A 214 -30.32 -4.47 16.23
N HIS A 215 -29.29 -3.84 16.82
CA HIS A 215 -29.41 -2.96 17.99
C HIS A 215 -29.63 -1.47 17.64
N GLY A 216 -29.85 -1.13 16.37
CA GLY A 216 -30.01 0.25 15.88
C GLY A 216 -28.71 1.04 15.73
N ASN A 217 -27.55 0.38 15.88
CA ASN A 217 -26.25 1.02 15.69
C ASN A 217 -25.92 1.09 14.20
N LEU A 218 -25.68 2.32 13.71
CA LEU A 218 -25.18 2.56 12.37
C LEU A 218 -23.65 2.45 12.37
N VAL A 219 -23.11 1.57 11.52
CA VAL A 219 -21.66 1.41 11.35
C VAL A 219 -21.28 1.50 9.88
N ILE A 220 -20.01 1.78 9.61
CA ILE A 220 -19.50 1.84 8.25
C ILE A 220 -19.41 0.43 7.68
N SER A 221 -20.07 0.18 6.56
CA SER A 221 -20.11 -1.13 5.91
C SER A 221 -18.82 -1.40 5.15
N PHE A 222 -18.09 -2.44 5.54
CA PHE A 222 -16.89 -2.88 4.84
C PHE A 222 -17.14 -3.22 3.36
N PRO A 223 -18.08 -4.11 3.01
CA PRO A 223 -18.28 -4.48 1.60
C PRO A 223 -18.71 -3.30 0.74
N ARG A 224 -19.51 -2.38 1.27
CA ARG A 224 -19.98 -1.20 0.52
C ARG A 224 -18.89 -0.16 0.34
N THR A 225 -18.05 0.09 1.36
CA THR A 225 -16.90 0.98 1.23
C THR A 225 -15.80 0.41 0.34
N LEU A 226 -15.58 -0.91 0.36
CA LEU A 226 -14.66 -1.57 -0.57
C LEU A 226 -15.17 -1.52 -2.02
N GLY A 227 -16.50 -1.54 -2.21
CA GLY A 227 -17.15 -1.41 -3.52
C GLY A 227 -17.50 0.03 -3.93
N ALA A 228 -17.14 1.05 -3.15
CA ALA A 228 -17.52 2.43 -3.40
C ALA A 228 -16.95 2.95 -4.73
N PRO A 229 -17.64 3.81 -5.49
CA PRO A 229 -17.12 4.34 -6.75
C PRO A 229 -15.88 5.22 -6.55
N GLU A 230 -15.74 5.88 -5.39
CA GLU A 230 -14.60 6.69 -5.04
C GLU A 230 -13.39 5.82 -4.69
N CYS A 231 -12.40 5.78 -5.59
CA CYS A 231 -11.17 5.02 -5.38
C CYS A 231 -10.55 5.32 -4.01
N ALA A 232 -10.48 6.59 -3.60
CA ALA A 232 -9.85 6.99 -2.35
C ALA A 232 -10.47 6.33 -1.11
N ILE A 233 -11.81 6.15 -1.08
CA ILE A 233 -12.49 5.43 0.00
C ILE A 233 -12.02 3.98 0.03
N GLN A 234 -12.03 3.32 -1.13
CA GLN A 234 -11.58 1.94 -1.22
C GLN A 234 -10.11 1.80 -0.78
N TRP A 235 -9.21 2.70 -1.23
CA TRP A 235 -7.77 2.65 -0.91
C TRP A 235 -7.53 2.79 0.59
N PHE A 236 -8.29 3.67 1.26
CA PHE A 236 -8.22 3.82 2.71
C PHE A 236 -8.57 2.49 3.41
N VAL A 237 -9.67 1.85 2.99
CA VAL A 237 -10.13 0.57 3.56
C VAL A 237 -9.09 -0.54 3.39
N VAL A 238 -8.46 -0.63 2.22
CA VAL A 238 -7.38 -1.59 1.97
C VAL A 238 -6.16 -1.28 2.84
N TYR A 239 -5.75 -0.03 2.95
CA TYR A 239 -4.60 0.35 3.77
C TYR A 239 -4.85 0.06 5.24
N ASP A 240 -6.02 0.41 5.76
CA ASP A 240 -6.40 0.11 7.13
C ASP A 240 -6.40 -1.40 7.39
N THR A 241 -6.99 -2.19 6.49
CA THR A 241 -7.06 -3.65 6.61
C THR A 241 -5.68 -4.31 6.61
N ILE A 242 -4.84 -3.96 5.63
CA ILE A 242 -3.52 -4.58 5.47
C ILE A 242 -2.57 -4.09 6.55
N ALA A 243 -2.59 -2.81 6.92
CA ALA A 243 -1.79 -2.28 8.03
C ALA A 243 -2.17 -2.95 9.34
N SER A 244 -3.47 -3.12 9.63
CA SER A 244 -3.95 -3.81 10.83
C SER A 244 -3.46 -5.26 10.91
N MET A 245 -3.49 -5.99 9.79
CA MET A 245 -2.98 -7.35 9.72
C MET A 245 -1.46 -7.37 9.90
N LEU A 246 -0.70 -6.73 9.01
CA LEU A 246 0.76 -6.86 8.99
C LEU A 246 1.43 -6.18 10.18
N LEU A 247 0.94 -5.03 10.62
CA LEU A 247 1.46 -4.37 11.82
C LEU A 247 0.84 -4.96 13.09
N GLY A 248 -0.17 -5.83 13.01
CA GLY A 248 -0.80 -6.42 14.20
C GLY A 248 -1.36 -5.35 15.14
N ILE A 249 -2.01 -4.33 14.58
CA ILE A 249 -2.69 -3.22 15.28
C ILE A 249 -4.19 -3.30 15.04
N PRO A 250 -5.02 -2.70 15.92
CA PRO A 250 -6.44 -2.54 15.63
C PRO A 250 -6.68 -1.72 14.36
N PRO A 251 -7.75 -2.02 13.60
CA PRO A 251 -8.20 -1.15 12.51
C PRO A 251 -8.60 0.22 13.04
N LEU A 252 -8.40 1.23 12.22
CA LEU A 252 -8.77 2.61 12.50
C LEU A 252 -10.29 2.81 12.48
N VAL A 253 -11.00 1.99 11.72
CA VAL A 253 -12.46 2.04 11.60
C VAL A 253 -13.08 0.78 12.16
N GLU A 254 -14.15 0.93 12.95
CA GLU A 254 -15.01 -0.19 13.31
C GLU A 254 -15.98 -0.48 12.16
N TYR A 255 -15.66 -1.51 11.39
CA TYR A 255 -16.44 -1.91 10.23
C TYR A 255 -17.57 -2.87 10.57
N GLY A 256 -18.69 -2.71 9.87
CA GLY A 256 -19.77 -3.69 9.80
C GLY A 256 -19.65 -4.58 8.57
N TYR A 257 -20.16 -5.80 8.68
CA TYR A 257 -20.09 -6.82 7.64
C TYR A 257 -21.47 -7.38 7.34
N ASP A 258 -21.72 -7.63 6.06
CA ASP A 258 -22.87 -8.41 5.64
C ASP A 258 -22.53 -9.90 5.83
N ASN A 259 -23.50 -10.73 6.24
CA ASN A 259 -23.30 -12.15 6.56
C ASN A 259 -22.86 -13.04 5.38
N GLU A 260 -22.62 -12.47 4.20
CA GLU A 260 -22.38 -13.20 2.97
C GLU A 260 -20.98 -12.91 2.42
N CYS A 261 -20.22 -13.97 2.17
CA CYS A 261 -18.98 -13.90 1.43
C CYS A 261 -19.23 -13.69 -0.06
N LYS A 262 -19.66 -12.47 -0.41
CA LYS A 262 -19.87 -12.06 -1.80
C LYS A 262 -18.58 -11.48 -2.36
N GLN A 263 -18.17 -11.99 -3.52
CA GLN A 263 -17.14 -11.34 -4.33
C GLN A 263 -17.71 -10.01 -4.85
N VAL A 264 -16.97 -8.93 -4.64
CA VAL A 264 -17.27 -7.64 -5.26
C VAL A 264 -16.84 -7.74 -6.72
N SER A 265 -17.63 -7.19 -7.65
CA SER A 265 -17.33 -7.27 -9.08
C SER A 265 -15.88 -6.84 -9.37
N PRO A 266 -15.14 -7.54 -10.26
CA PRO A 266 -13.74 -7.28 -10.53
C PRO A 266 -13.45 -5.83 -10.94
N SER A 267 -14.42 -5.18 -11.61
CA SER A 267 -14.37 -3.79 -12.09
C SER A 267 -14.17 -2.74 -10.98
N HIS A 268 -14.45 -3.09 -9.72
CA HIS A 268 -14.33 -2.21 -8.55
C HIS A 268 -13.30 -2.70 -7.52
N SER A 269 -12.56 -3.77 -7.81
CA SER A 269 -11.66 -4.42 -6.85
C SER A 269 -10.19 -4.01 -7.06
N PHE A 270 -9.38 -3.96 -5.99
CA PHE A 270 -7.93 -3.72 -6.05
C PHE A 270 -7.09 -4.94 -6.45
N GLU A 271 -7.74 -5.96 -6.98
CA GLU A 271 -7.07 -7.18 -7.44
C GLU A 271 -6.01 -6.87 -8.49
N TRP A 272 -6.25 -5.86 -9.34
CA TRP A 272 -5.32 -5.40 -10.37
C TRP A 272 -4.02 -4.80 -9.81
N LEU A 273 -4.08 -4.16 -8.65
CA LEU A 273 -2.95 -3.42 -8.08
C LEU A 273 -2.17 -4.21 -7.05
N HIS A 274 -2.86 -4.88 -6.12
CA HIS A 274 -2.23 -5.50 -4.96
C HIS A 274 -2.28 -7.03 -5.00
N GLY A 275 -3.09 -7.59 -5.89
CA GLY A 275 -3.24 -9.04 -6.09
C GLY A 275 -3.99 -9.77 -5.03
N ILE A 276 -4.57 -9.05 -4.08
CA ILE A 276 -5.41 -9.63 -3.06
C ILE A 276 -6.87 -9.64 -3.53
N PRO A 277 -7.50 -10.82 -3.59
CA PRO A 277 -8.92 -10.93 -3.89
C PRO A 277 -9.81 -10.18 -2.90
N SER A 278 -10.86 -9.50 -3.38
CA SER A 278 -11.71 -8.66 -2.51
C SER A 278 -12.38 -9.47 -1.38
N ALA A 279 -12.79 -10.71 -1.69
CA ALA A 279 -13.37 -11.63 -0.71
C ALA A 279 -12.38 -11.95 0.42
N LEU A 280 -11.09 -12.14 0.08
CA LEU A 280 -10.05 -12.42 1.07
C LEU A 280 -9.70 -11.17 1.90
N ILE A 281 -9.71 -9.96 1.30
CA ILE A 281 -9.62 -8.71 2.07
C ILE A 281 -10.77 -8.64 3.10
N GLY A 282 -11.99 -8.97 2.69
CA GLY A 282 -13.17 -8.99 3.57
C GLY A 282 -13.01 -9.94 4.75
N VAL A 283 -12.44 -11.13 4.52
CA VAL A 283 -12.13 -12.08 5.59
C VAL A 283 -11.04 -11.54 6.53
N ILE A 284 -9.93 -11.02 5.99
CA ILE A 284 -8.84 -10.43 6.79
C ILE A 284 -9.37 -9.28 7.66
N SER A 285 -10.24 -8.44 7.10
CA SER A 285 -10.88 -7.34 7.82
C SER A 285 -11.73 -7.84 9.00
N GLN A 286 -12.53 -8.89 8.80
CA GLN A 286 -13.30 -9.50 9.90
C GLN A 286 -12.40 -10.05 11.01
N VAL A 287 -11.29 -10.72 10.65
CA VAL A 287 -10.29 -11.17 11.63
C VAL A 287 -9.69 -9.97 12.39
N ASN A 288 -9.36 -8.87 11.72
CA ASN A 288 -8.85 -7.65 12.36
C ASN A 288 -9.86 -7.08 13.37
N SER A 289 -11.14 -6.96 12.98
CA SER A 289 -12.21 -6.45 13.83
C SER A 289 -12.46 -7.34 15.04
N TRP A 290 -12.44 -8.67 14.85
CA TRP A 290 -12.52 -9.64 15.95
C TRP A 290 -11.38 -9.46 16.95
N ARG A 291 -10.13 -9.37 16.47
CA ARG A 291 -8.95 -9.18 17.32
C ARG A 291 -8.96 -7.85 18.08
N ALA A 292 -9.59 -6.83 17.51
CA ALA A 292 -9.77 -5.53 18.15
C ALA A 292 -10.86 -5.54 19.24
N GLY A 293 -11.60 -6.64 19.39
CA GLY A 293 -12.72 -6.75 20.32
C GLY A 293 -13.96 -5.98 19.85
N SER A 294 -14.15 -5.85 18.53
CA SER A 294 -15.35 -5.21 17.97
C SER A 294 -16.60 -5.89 18.50
N ARG A 295 -17.61 -5.06 18.79
CA ARG A 295 -18.88 -5.52 19.38
C ARG A 295 -19.94 -5.79 18.31
N VAL A 296 -19.55 -5.74 17.04
CA VAL A 296 -20.41 -5.96 15.89
C VAL A 296 -20.69 -7.47 15.73
N THR A 297 -21.95 -7.87 15.92
CA THR A 297 -22.40 -9.27 15.90
C THR A 297 -22.48 -9.88 14.49
N PRO A 298 -22.19 -11.19 14.28
CA PRO A 298 -21.30 -12.06 15.04
C PRO A 298 -20.00 -12.31 14.25
N LEU A 299 -18.90 -11.70 14.70
CA LEU A 299 -17.54 -11.93 14.19
C LEU A 299 -16.91 -13.25 14.69
N ASP A 300 -17.63 -14.03 15.50
CA ASP A 300 -17.09 -15.18 16.27
C ASP A 300 -17.10 -16.53 15.53
N ASP A 301 -17.51 -16.57 14.25
CA ASP A 301 -17.61 -17.80 13.48
C ASP A 301 -16.40 -17.98 12.54
N TRP A 302 -15.27 -18.38 13.12
CA TRP A 302 -14.05 -18.61 12.35
C TRP A 302 -14.25 -19.71 11.27
N GLN A 303 -15.16 -20.68 11.49
CA GLN A 303 -15.48 -21.72 10.49
C GLN A 303 -16.16 -21.15 9.25
N LYS A 304 -17.04 -20.14 9.40
CA LYS A 304 -17.61 -19.43 8.23
C LYS A 304 -16.52 -18.72 7.44
N LEU A 305 -15.61 -18.03 8.13
CA LEU A 305 -14.48 -17.34 7.48
C LEU A 305 -13.53 -18.33 6.79
N GLU A 306 -13.26 -19.46 7.41
CA GLU A 306 -12.48 -20.55 6.82
C GLU A 306 -13.17 -21.11 5.58
N THR A 307 -14.47 -21.45 5.69
CA THR A 307 -15.27 -21.97 4.56
C THR A 307 -15.28 -20.99 3.39
N CYS A 308 -15.38 -19.69 3.69
CA CYS A 308 -15.30 -18.62 2.71
C CYS A 308 -13.92 -18.55 2.02
N ALA A 309 -12.83 -18.61 2.78
CA ALA A 309 -11.48 -18.62 2.22
C ALA A 309 -11.20 -19.88 1.40
N LEU A 310 -11.66 -21.06 1.84
CA LEU A 310 -11.52 -22.33 1.12
C LEU A 310 -12.38 -22.41 -0.14
N GLY A 311 -13.59 -21.85 -0.09
CA GLY A 311 -14.52 -21.82 -1.21
C GLY A 311 -14.22 -20.75 -2.26
N TRP A 312 -13.31 -19.83 -1.97
CA TRP A 312 -12.88 -18.82 -2.93
C TRP A 312 -12.23 -19.46 -4.17
N GLN A 313 -12.60 -18.95 -5.34
CA GLN A 313 -12.01 -19.33 -6.62
C GLN A 313 -11.66 -18.06 -7.42
N SER A 314 -10.54 -18.11 -8.14
CA SER A 314 -10.12 -17.00 -9.00
C SER A 314 -11.04 -16.85 -10.21
N GLN A 315 -11.49 -15.64 -10.47
CA GLN A 315 -12.26 -15.29 -11.66
C GLN A 315 -11.37 -14.94 -12.87
N LEU A 316 -10.03 -14.89 -12.69
CA LEU A 316 -9.09 -14.47 -13.74
C LEU A 316 -9.05 -15.41 -14.97
N ALA A 317 -9.58 -16.63 -14.85
CA ALA A 317 -9.58 -17.61 -15.93
C ALA A 317 -10.60 -17.31 -17.04
N ALA A 318 -11.54 -16.38 -16.83
CA ALA A 318 -12.58 -16.04 -17.80
C ALA A 318 -12.14 -14.98 -18.83
N GLU A 319 -11.05 -14.26 -18.58
CA GLU A 319 -10.47 -13.30 -19.52
C GLU A 319 -9.38 -13.98 -20.36
N ASP A 320 -9.46 -13.80 -21.68
CA ASP A 320 -8.70 -14.47 -22.75
C ASP A 320 -7.17 -14.13 -22.77
N GLU A 321 -6.55 -13.89 -21.60
CA GLU A 321 -5.10 -13.68 -21.45
C GLU A 321 -4.37 -15.02 -21.27
N ALA A 322 -4.31 -15.80 -22.34
CA ALA A 322 -3.48 -17.00 -22.40
C ALA A 322 -1.98 -16.62 -22.37
N GLY A 323 -1.33 -16.70 -21.20
CA GLY A 323 0.11 -16.44 -21.08
C GLY A 323 0.71 -16.71 -19.69
N TYR A 324 2.05 -16.67 -19.62
CA TYR A 324 2.84 -16.85 -18.38
C TYR A 324 2.40 -15.93 -17.23
N ASN A 325 1.85 -14.76 -17.58
CA ASN A 325 1.33 -13.78 -16.65
C ASN A 325 0.12 -14.31 -15.84
N LEU A 326 -0.75 -15.11 -16.45
CA LEU A 326 -1.93 -15.67 -15.76
C LEU A 326 -1.53 -16.66 -14.66
N THR A 327 -0.57 -17.55 -14.92
CA THR A 327 -0.08 -18.52 -13.92
C THR A 327 0.49 -17.82 -12.68
N VAL A 328 1.21 -16.73 -12.91
CA VAL A 328 1.82 -15.92 -11.84
C VAL A 328 0.78 -15.16 -11.03
N LYS A 329 -0.22 -14.55 -11.70
CA LYS A 329 -1.37 -13.91 -11.04
C LYS A 329 -2.12 -14.90 -10.15
N LEU A 330 -2.42 -16.09 -10.68
CA LEU A 330 -3.09 -17.16 -9.93
C LEU A 330 -2.26 -17.60 -8.73
N ALA A 331 -0.93 -17.73 -8.88
CA ALA A 331 -0.07 -18.09 -7.77
C ALA A 331 -0.07 -17.05 -6.64
N ILE A 332 -0.13 -15.76 -6.98
CA ILE A 332 -0.21 -14.66 -5.99
C ILE A 332 -1.54 -14.70 -5.25
N GLN A 333 -2.66 -14.80 -5.97
CA GLN A 333 -4.00 -14.86 -5.37
C GLN A 333 -4.19 -16.12 -4.52
N GLU A 334 -3.71 -17.26 -4.99
CA GLU A 334 -3.73 -18.52 -4.23
C GLU A 334 -2.84 -18.43 -2.99
N GLY A 335 -1.71 -17.72 -3.08
CA GLY A 335 -0.90 -17.39 -1.92
C GLY A 335 -1.67 -16.56 -0.90
N TRP A 336 -2.50 -15.61 -1.35
CA TRP A 336 -3.35 -14.80 -0.46
C TRP A 336 -4.40 -15.64 0.26
N ARG A 337 -4.94 -16.67 -0.42
CA ARG A 337 -5.85 -17.64 0.20
C ARG A 337 -5.20 -18.31 1.40
N HIS A 338 -3.97 -18.80 1.24
CA HIS A 338 -3.20 -19.41 2.32
C HIS A 338 -2.76 -18.43 3.41
N VAL A 339 -2.39 -17.20 3.06
CA VAL A 339 -2.14 -16.13 4.04
C VAL A 339 -3.37 -15.89 4.93
N THR A 340 -4.55 -15.84 4.31
CA THR A 340 -5.82 -15.63 5.01
C THR A 340 -6.14 -16.79 5.95
N LEU A 341 -5.96 -18.03 5.50
CA LEU A 341 -6.15 -19.23 6.33
C LEU A 341 -5.22 -19.25 7.54
N ILE A 342 -3.92 -18.97 7.34
CA ILE A 342 -2.96 -18.85 8.45
C ILE A 342 -3.42 -17.78 9.44
N TYR A 343 -3.89 -16.63 8.95
CA TYR A 343 -4.36 -15.55 9.81
C TYR A 343 -5.59 -15.94 10.62
N ILE A 344 -6.58 -16.63 10.02
CA ILE A 344 -7.74 -17.17 10.75
C ILE A 344 -7.28 -18.12 11.86
N TYR A 345 -6.44 -19.11 11.53
CA TYR A 345 -6.03 -20.14 12.49
C TYR A 345 -5.24 -19.55 13.64
N MET A 346 -4.21 -18.75 13.34
CA MET A 346 -3.33 -18.27 14.39
C MET A 346 -3.92 -17.13 15.19
N ALA A 347 -4.74 -16.29 14.55
CA ALA A 347 -5.19 -15.05 15.17
C ALA A 347 -6.61 -15.13 15.74
N MET A 348 -7.49 -16.02 15.24
CA MET A 348 -8.80 -16.30 15.87
C MET A 348 -8.81 -17.61 16.64
N CYS A 349 -8.32 -18.71 16.05
CA CYS A 349 -8.31 -20.00 16.75
C CYS A 349 -7.21 -20.10 17.81
N GLY A 350 -6.25 -19.15 17.81
CA GLY A 350 -5.15 -19.10 18.78
C GLY A 350 -4.15 -20.24 18.64
N VAL A 351 -4.12 -20.94 17.50
CA VAL A 351 -3.19 -22.07 17.30
C VAL A 351 -1.79 -21.56 17.00
N SER A 352 -0.79 -22.36 17.36
CA SER A 352 0.61 -22.01 17.10
C SER A 352 1.02 -22.28 15.65
N SER A 353 2.20 -21.79 15.28
CA SER A 353 2.84 -22.08 13.99
C SER A 353 3.01 -23.57 13.73
N HIS A 354 3.02 -24.45 14.74
CA HIS A 354 3.12 -25.91 14.56
C HIS A 354 1.80 -26.62 14.24
N ASP A 355 0.66 -25.93 14.22
CA ASP A 355 -0.60 -26.54 13.76
C ASP A 355 -0.44 -27.07 12.33
N THR A 356 -0.98 -28.26 12.07
CA THR A 356 -0.82 -28.94 10.78
C THR A 356 -1.39 -28.13 9.63
N ARG A 357 -2.53 -27.45 9.82
CA ARG A 357 -3.18 -26.63 8.79
C ARG A 357 -2.35 -25.39 8.45
N VAL A 358 -1.66 -24.84 9.45
CA VAL A 358 -0.71 -23.74 9.27
C VAL A 358 0.49 -24.23 8.47
N GLN A 359 1.07 -25.38 8.83
CA GLN A 359 2.22 -25.96 8.12
C GLN A 359 1.89 -26.31 6.66
N GLU A 360 0.73 -26.91 6.40
CA GLU A 360 0.27 -27.19 5.04
C GLU A 360 0.16 -25.90 4.21
N SER A 361 -0.42 -24.84 4.78
CA SER A 361 -0.54 -23.54 4.09
C SER A 361 0.82 -22.91 3.79
N ILE A 362 1.81 -23.05 4.68
CA ILE A 362 3.18 -22.61 4.43
C ILE A 362 3.79 -23.32 3.23
N GLU A 363 3.69 -24.65 3.20
CA GLU A 363 4.24 -25.45 2.11
C GLU A 363 3.66 -25.04 0.77
N GLN A 364 2.35 -24.74 0.74
CA GLN A 364 1.71 -24.19 -0.45
C GLN A 364 2.25 -22.83 -0.84
N ILE A 365 2.37 -21.87 0.09
CA ILE A 365 2.92 -20.54 -0.22
C ILE A 365 4.36 -20.66 -0.72
N ILE A 366 5.20 -21.49 -0.11
CA ILE A 366 6.59 -21.70 -0.56
C ILE A 366 6.63 -22.29 -1.97
N ARG A 367 5.75 -23.26 -2.27
CA ARG A 367 5.63 -23.85 -3.61
C ARG A 367 5.22 -22.82 -4.65
N LEU A 368 4.22 -21.99 -4.36
CA LEU A 368 3.73 -20.91 -5.23
C LEU A 368 4.79 -19.81 -5.40
N GLY A 369 5.53 -19.50 -4.33
CA GLY A 369 6.62 -18.52 -4.32
C GLY A 369 7.73 -18.84 -5.33
N LYS A 370 8.01 -20.13 -5.57
CA LYS A 370 8.98 -20.56 -6.59
C LYS A 370 8.54 -20.21 -8.02
N ALA A 371 7.24 -20.20 -8.29
CA ALA A 371 6.70 -19.90 -9.62
C ALA A 371 6.79 -18.39 -9.96
N VAL A 372 6.90 -17.54 -8.93
CA VAL A 372 6.96 -16.08 -9.08
C VAL A 372 8.34 -15.50 -8.80
N ASP A 373 9.32 -16.37 -8.52
CA ASP A 373 10.65 -15.91 -8.13
C ASP A 373 11.36 -15.23 -9.31
N ASN A 374 12.09 -14.15 -9.01
CA ASN A 374 12.77 -13.29 -9.98
C ASN A 374 11.87 -12.59 -11.01
N LEU A 375 10.54 -12.59 -10.83
CA LEU A 375 9.63 -11.78 -11.64
C LEU A 375 9.35 -10.43 -10.98
N PRO A 376 9.17 -9.33 -11.76
CA PRO A 376 8.84 -8.01 -11.23
C PRO A 376 7.61 -8.04 -10.30
N ILE A 377 6.57 -8.76 -10.71
CA ILE A 377 5.31 -8.93 -9.97
C ILE A 377 5.46 -9.68 -8.64
N GLY A 378 6.64 -10.25 -8.38
CA GLY A 378 7.03 -10.79 -7.08
C GLY A 378 6.99 -9.76 -5.95
N VAL A 379 6.81 -8.46 -6.21
CA VAL A 379 6.53 -7.48 -5.14
C VAL A 379 5.27 -7.83 -4.33
N HIS A 380 4.27 -8.47 -4.96
CA HIS A 380 3.01 -8.83 -4.30
C HIS A 380 3.13 -9.93 -3.26
N ILE A 381 4.27 -10.63 -3.20
CA ILE A 381 4.49 -11.66 -2.18
C ILE A 381 5.09 -11.12 -0.89
N LEU A 382 5.24 -9.79 -0.72
CA LEU A 382 5.73 -9.23 0.55
C LEU A 382 4.88 -9.67 1.76
N PRO A 383 3.53 -9.58 1.75
CA PRO A 383 2.71 -10.06 2.86
C PRO A 383 2.87 -11.55 3.11
N HIS A 384 3.00 -12.34 2.03
CA HIS A 384 3.26 -13.78 2.11
C HIS A 384 4.60 -14.07 2.77
N CYS A 385 5.65 -13.30 2.44
CA CYS A 385 6.95 -13.42 3.09
C CYS A 385 6.88 -13.09 4.58
N VAL A 386 6.14 -12.04 4.97
CA VAL A 386 5.95 -11.71 6.39
C VAL A 386 5.25 -12.85 7.12
N VAL A 387 4.14 -13.35 6.57
CA VAL A 387 3.37 -14.43 7.20
C VAL A 387 4.16 -15.73 7.23
N VAL A 388 4.77 -16.18 6.11
CA VAL A 388 5.62 -17.38 6.09
C VAL A 388 6.80 -17.23 7.06
N GLY A 389 7.39 -16.04 7.14
CA GLY A 389 8.46 -15.74 8.09
C GLY A 389 8.03 -15.90 9.54
N LEU A 390 6.84 -15.41 9.89
CA LEU A 390 6.26 -15.56 11.22
C LEU A 390 6.19 -17.04 11.62
N VAL A 391 5.73 -17.89 10.71
CA VAL A 391 5.49 -19.31 10.99
C VAL A 391 6.65 -20.25 10.61
N ALA A 392 7.79 -19.70 10.17
CA ALA A 392 8.91 -20.48 9.71
C ALA A 392 9.60 -21.23 10.87
N LYS A 393 9.50 -22.56 10.85
CA LYS A 393 10.18 -23.46 11.80
C LYS A 393 11.66 -23.63 11.49
N TYR A 394 12.00 -23.78 10.21
CA TYR A 394 13.35 -24.15 9.77
C TYR A 394 14.19 -22.91 9.47
N GLU A 395 15.43 -22.88 9.96
CA GLU A 395 16.39 -21.80 9.69
C GLU A 395 16.62 -21.57 8.20
N LYS A 396 16.56 -22.64 7.39
CA LYS A 396 16.61 -22.52 5.92
C LYS A 396 15.46 -21.66 5.37
N HIS A 397 14.24 -21.85 5.86
CA HIS A 397 13.08 -21.06 5.43
C HIS A 397 13.19 -19.62 5.94
N ARG A 398 13.61 -19.42 7.19
CA ARG A 398 13.86 -18.09 7.77
C ARG A 398 14.86 -17.29 6.94
N SER A 399 15.99 -17.91 6.57
CA SER A 399 17.02 -17.29 5.74
C SER A 399 16.50 -16.88 4.35
N ILE A 400 15.74 -17.75 3.68
CA ILE A 400 15.14 -17.47 2.38
C ILE A 400 14.17 -16.28 2.48
N VAL A 401 13.27 -16.32 3.46
CA VAL A 401 12.31 -15.24 3.70
C VAL A 401 13.01 -13.93 4.01
N HIS A 402 14.01 -13.96 4.89
CA HIS A 402 14.76 -12.76 5.27
C HIS A 402 15.45 -12.13 4.06
N LYS A 403 16.15 -12.93 3.25
CA LYS A 403 16.77 -12.46 2.01
C LYS A 403 15.74 -11.85 1.06
N LYS A 404 14.55 -12.46 0.94
CA LYS A 404 13.48 -11.95 0.08
C LYS A 404 12.90 -10.63 0.60
N LEU A 405 12.66 -10.52 1.92
CA LEU A 405 12.21 -9.28 2.54
C LEU A 405 13.20 -8.12 2.32
N LEU A 406 14.50 -8.40 2.39
CA LEU A 406 15.53 -7.42 2.09
C LEU A 406 15.64 -7.05 0.60
N SER A 407 15.08 -7.85 -0.31
CA SER A 407 15.05 -7.54 -1.75
C SER A 407 13.94 -6.55 -2.13
N PHE A 408 12.90 -6.38 -1.30
CA PHE A 408 11.82 -5.41 -1.55
C PHE A 408 12.29 -3.98 -1.25
N LYS A 409 13.04 -3.40 -2.19
CA LYS A 409 13.62 -2.06 -2.11
C LYS A 409 13.37 -1.27 -3.40
N GLY A 410 13.43 0.06 -3.30
CA GLY A 410 13.34 0.95 -4.46
C GLY A 410 12.01 0.84 -5.18
N THR A 411 12.04 0.53 -6.48
CA THR A 411 10.82 0.28 -7.26
C THR A 411 10.04 -0.97 -6.84
N GLN A 412 10.72 -1.96 -6.26
CA GLN A 412 10.16 -3.27 -5.87
C GLN A 412 9.46 -3.26 -4.50
N VAL A 413 8.80 -2.16 -4.16
CA VAL A 413 8.07 -2.06 -2.89
C VAL A 413 6.58 -2.21 -3.15
N TRP A 414 5.92 -3.09 -2.39
CA TRP A 414 4.46 -3.20 -2.36
C TRP A 414 3.88 -2.05 -1.53
N LEU A 415 3.27 -2.30 -0.37
CA LEU A 415 2.78 -1.24 0.53
C LEU A 415 3.82 -0.80 1.57
N PHE A 416 4.75 -1.68 1.96
CA PHE A 416 5.68 -1.44 3.06
C PHE A 416 7.12 -1.78 2.70
N GLN A 417 8.07 -1.20 3.43
CA GLN A 417 9.47 -1.57 3.36
C GLN A 417 9.71 -2.98 3.96
N GLY A 418 10.20 -3.92 3.16
CA GLY A 418 10.41 -5.30 3.62
C GLY A 418 11.46 -5.43 4.74
N SER A 419 12.43 -4.52 4.81
CA SER A 419 13.50 -4.57 5.83
C SER A 419 13.00 -4.38 7.26
N GLU A 420 11.93 -3.62 7.50
CA GLU A 420 11.37 -3.48 8.85
C GLU A 420 10.79 -4.80 9.34
N PHE A 421 10.03 -5.50 8.49
CA PHE A 421 9.53 -6.83 8.80
C PHE A 421 10.66 -7.85 8.97
N GLY A 422 11.75 -7.73 8.22
CA GLY A 422 12.95 -8.54 8.43
C GLY A 422 13.45 -8.43 9.88
N ARG A 423 13.58 -7.22 10.40
CA ARG A 423 14.00 -6.97 11.80
C ARG A 423 12.99 -7.47 12.83
N VAL A 424 11.69 -7.32 12.56
CA VAL A 424 10.61 -7.86 13.42
C VAL A 424 10.72 -9.39 13.52
N LEU A 425 10.92 -10.04 12.38
CA LEU A 425 11.05 -11.49 12.32
C LEU A 425 12.35 -11.99 12.95
N GLU A 426 13.47 -11.28 12.78
CA GLU A 426 14.71 -11.59 13.50
C GLU A 426 14.51 -11.56 15.02
N HIS A 427 13.85 -10.52 15.54
CA HIS A 427 13.50 -10.45 16.96
C HIS A 427 12.64 -11.65 17.40
N LEU A 428 11.64 -12.03 16.60
CA LEU A 428 10.79 -13.20 16.86
C LEU A 428 11.60 -14.50 16.86
N TRP A 429 12.45 -14.71 15.85
CA TRP A 429 13.21 -15.94 15.63
C TRP A 429 14.31 -16.16 16.66
N TYR A 430 14.96 -15.09 17.14
CA TYR A 430 15.97 -15.17 18.20
C TYR A 430 15.37 -15.09 19.61
N GLY A 431 14.11 -14.68 19.73
CA GLY A 431 13.34 -14.67 20.97
C GLY A 431 12.52 -15.94 21.14
N VAL A 432 11.20 -15.78 21.19
CA VAL A 432 10.23 -16.86 21.45
C VAL A 432 10.23 -17.98 20.40
N GLY A 433 10.66 -17.69 19.16
CA GLY A 433 10.81 -18.68 18.09
C GLY A 433 12.18 -19.36 18.03
N ALA A 434 13.05 -19.19 19.03
CA ALA A 434 14.40 -19.75 19.02
C ALA A 434 14.39 -21.28 18.82
N GLY A 435 15.31 -21.78 17.99
CA GLY A 435 15.41 -23.21 17.68
C GLY A 435 14.20 -23.80 16.92
N GLY A 436 13.36 -22.96 16.32
CA GLY A 436 12.12 -23.40 15.66
C GLY A 436 10.99 -23.71 16.64
N ALA A 437 11.01 -23.11 17.84
CA ALA A 437 9.92 -23.19 18.79
C ALA A 437 8.58 -22.68 18.18
N PRO A 438 7.43 -23.24 18.63
CA PRO A 438 6.13 -22.77 18.18
C PRO A 438 5.93 -21.32 18.59
N VAL A 439 5.38 -20.51 17.68
CA VAL A 439 5.01 -19.11 17.93
C VAL A 439 3.54 -18.91 17.64
N THR A 440 2.92 -17.98 18.35
CA THR A 440 1.54 -17.55 18.16
C THR A 440 1.48 -16.24 17.38
N TRP A 441 0.27 -15.80 17.00
CA TRP A 441 0.12 -14.48 16.40
C TRP A 441 0.45 -13.35 17.40
N ASP A 442 0.17 -13.54 18.69
CA ASP A 442 0.49 -12.53 19.71
C ASP A 442 1.99 -12.38 19.93
N ASP A 443 2.75 -13.47 19.84
CA ASP A 443 4.23 -13.44 19.85
C ASP A 443 4.80 -12.53 18.75
N TYR A 444 4.20 -12.60 17.56
CA TYR A 444 4.53 -11.70 16.45
C TYR A 444 4.17 -10.25 16.77
N VAL A 445 2.99 -10.00 17.32
CA VAL A 445 2.57 -8.64 17.71
C VAL A 445 3.52 -8.04 18.75
N GLN A 446 3.96 -8.82 19.74
CA GLN A 446 4.94 -8.36 20.73
C GLN A 446 6.29 -8.06 20.09
N SER A 447 6.78 -8.92 19.20
CA SER A 447 8.02 -8.68 18.46
C SER A 447 7.92 -7.43 17.58
N ARG A 448 6.78 -7.23 16.92
CA ARG A 448 6.50 -6.02 16.14
C ARG A 448 6.56 -4.78 17.02
N ARG A 449 5.89 -4.77 18.16
CA ARG A 449 5.90 -3.63 19.10
C ARG A 449 7.29 -3.30 19.63
N ALA A 450 8.11 -4.33 19.87
CA ALA A 450 9.48 -4.14 20.35
C ALA A 450 10.40 -3.47 19.29
N VAL A 451 10.22 -3.81 18.01
CA VAL A 451 11.08 -3.34 16.91
C VAL A 451 10.54 -2.07 16.24
N VAL A 452 9.22 -1.98 16.09
CA VAL A 452 8.50 -0.89 15.41
C VAL A 452 7.37 -0.41 16.34
N PRO A 453 7.65 0.56 17.23
CA PRO A 453 6.65 1.07 18.15
C PRO A 453 5.63 1.92 17.38
N ILE A 454 4.39 1.44 17.33
CA ILE A 454 3.21 2.08 16.73
C ILE A 454 2.04 1.90 17.69
#